data_AF-A0A7C8YBC9-F1
#
_entry.id   AF-A0A7C8YBC9-F1
#
_cell.length_a   1.000
_cell.length_b   1.000
_cell.length_c   1.000
_cell.angle_alpha   90.00
_cell.angle_beta   90.00
_cell.angle_gamma   90.00
#
_symmetry.space_group_name_H-M   'P 1'
#
loop_
_entity.id
_entity.type
_entity.pdbx_description
1 polymer ?
#
loop_
_entity_poly.entity_id
_entity_poly.type
_entity_poly.pdbx_seq_one_letter_code
_entity_poly.pdbx_strand_id
1 'polypeptide(L)'
;EGLSSANGTPLIINYKLQKGYIKANDYFKNTFLIIQQQIRKLEKDIKQSICADLPNAFWERKKHIITLPYEKDFNEKQIPTKARPTQMNAELVEYCKKEIQSLLEKNLIRHSKSPWSCAAFYVNNA
;
A
#
# COMPACT_ATOMS: atom_id res chain seq x y z
N GLU A 1 -7.83 35.31 22.56
CA GLU A 1 -8.04 36.52 23.36
C GLU A 1 -9.54 36.82 23.37
N GLY A 2 -10.18 36.77 24.54
CA GLY A 2 -11.64 36.93 24.66
C GLY A 2 -12.01 38.35 25.09
N LEU A 3 -13.07 38.90 24.50
CA LEU A 3 -13.59 40.20 24.91
C LEU A 3 -14.17 40.09 26.33
N SER A 4 -13.63 40.88 27.26
CA SER A 4 -14.08 40.94 28.65
C SER A 4 -14.64 42.33 28.93
N SER A 5 -15.72 42.39 29.72
CA SER A 5 -16.27 43.66 30.21
C SER A 5 -15.29 44.32 31.20
N ALA A 6 -15.44 45.63 31.43
CA ALA A 6 -14.58 46.41 32.34
C ALA A 6 -14.55 45.85 33.79
N ASN A 7 -15.54 45.03 34.16
CA ASN A 7 -15.62 44.38 35.47
C ASN A 7 -15.05 42.94 35.48
N GLY A 8 -14.30 42.56 34.44
CA GLY A 8 -13.65 41.24 34.33
C GLY A 8 -14.59 40.08 33.98
N THR A 9 -15.87 40.34 33.71
CA THR A 9 -16.81 39.31 33.28
C THR A 9 -16.64 39.00 31.79
N PRO A 10 -16.52 37.72 31.39
CA PRO A 10 -16.41 37.35 29.98
C PRO A 10 -17.70 37.69 29.23
N LEU A 11 -17.58 38.41 28.11
CA LEU A 11 -18.74 38.68 27.24
C LEU A 11 -19.01 37.45 26.37
N ILE A 12 -20.05 36.69 26.72
CA ILE A 12 -20.50 35.54 25.93
C ILE A 12 -21.45 36.04 24.84
N ILE A 13 -20.95 36.18 23.61
CA ILE A 13 -21.79 36.50 22.45
C ILE A 13 -22.45 35.20 21.97
N ASN A 14 -23.69 34.99 22.41
CA ASN A 14 -24.53 33.92 21.91
C ASN A 14 -25.12 34.33 20.55
N TYR A 15 -24.44 34.02 19.45
CA TYR A 15 -25.01 34.17 18.11
C TYR A 15 -25.65 32.84 17.69
N LYS A 16 -26.96 32.86 17.45
CA LYS A 16 -27.70 31.71 16.92
C LYS A 16 -27.68 31.81 15.40
N LEU A 17 -26.74 31.12 14.74
CA LEU A 17 -26.81 30.95 13.28
C LEU A 17 -28.09 30.17 12.97
N GLN A 18 -28.97 30.74 12.14
CA GLN A 18 -30.11 29.99 11.63
C GLN A 18 -29.57 28.86 10.75
N LYS A 19 -29.97 27.62 11.05
CA LYS A 19 -29.65 26.45 10.21
C LYS A 19 -30.29 26.67 8.83
N GLY A 20 -29.51 27.17 7.88
CA GLY A 20 -29.90 27.23 6.48
C GLY A 20 -29.92 25.84 5.90
N TYR A 21 -31.11 25.28 5.69
CA TYR A 21 -31.26 24.06 4.92
C TYR A 21 -31.10 24.43 3.45
N ILE A 22 -30.04 23.97 2.79
CA ILE A 22 -29.97 23.99 1.33
C ILE A 22 -31.06 23.03 0.86
N LYS A 23 -32.18 23.58 0.37
CA LYS A 23 -33.19 22.77 -0.33
C LYS A 23 -32.49 22.16 -1.53
N ALA A 24 -32.21 20.85 -1.48
CA ALA A 24 -31.75 20.10 -2.63
C ALA A 24 -32.82 20.24 -3.73
N ASN A 25 -32.51 21.07 -4.72
CA ASN A 25 -33.41 21.41 -5.82
C ASN A 25 -33.76 20.11 -6.58
N ASP A 26 -35.00 19.95 -7.01
CA ASP A 26 -35.48 18.68 -7.60
C ASP A 26 -34.70 18.29 -8.86
N TYR A 27 -34.12 19.27 -9.56
CA TYR A 27 -33.17 19.05 -10.64
C TYR A 27 -31.94 18.25 -10.21
N PHE A 28 -31.36 18.51 -9.04
CA PHE A 28 -30.18 17.78 -8.55
C PHE A 28 -30.50 16.33 -8.22
N LYS A 29 -31.68 16.07 -7.64
CA LYS A 29 -32.16 14.71 -7.36
C LYS A 29 -32.39 13.93 -8.66
N ASN A 30 -32.98 14.57 -9.67
CA ASN A 30 -33.22 13.95 -10.98
C ASN A 30 -31.91 13.63 -11.71
N THR A 31 -30.94 14.56 -11.73
CA THR A 31 -29.62 14.31 -12.32
C THR A 31 -28.89 13.17 -11.61
N PHE A 32 -28.94 13.11 -10.27
CA PHE A 32 -28.36 12.00 -9.51
C PHE A 32 -29.00 10.66 -9.88
N LEU A 33 -30.33 10.59 -9.97
CA LEU A 33 -31.04 9.37 -10.37
C LEU A 33 -30.65 8.89 -11.77
N ILE A 34 -30.51 9.80 -12.73
CA ILE A 34 -30.10 9.48 -14.11
C ILE A 34 -28.67 8.93 -14.13
N ILE A 35 -27.73 9.56 -13.42
CA ILE A 35 -26.34 9.08 -13.34
C ILE A 35 -26.30 7.68 -12.70
N GLN A 36 -27.06 7.48 -11.62
CA GLN A 36 -27.16 6.17 -10.96
C GLN A 36 -27.72 5.08 -11.89
N GLN A 37 -28.70 5.41 -12.74
CA GLN A 37 -29.22 4.48 -13.74
C GLN A 37 -28.19 4.16 -14.82
N GLN A 38 -27.43 5.16 -15.29
CA GLN A 38 -26.37 4.94 -16.28
C GLN A 38 -25.23 4.07 -15.74
N ILE A 39 -24.81 4.30 -14.49
CA ILE A 39 -23.80 3.46 -13.82
C ILE A 39 -24.28 2.01 -13.75
N ARG A 40 -25.53 1.77 -13.33
CA ARG A 40 -26.10 0.41 -13.28
C ARG A 40 -26.19 -0.24 -14.65
N LYS A 41 -26.52 0.53 -15.70
CA LYS A 41 -26.55 0.03 -17.08
C LYS A 41 -25.16 -0.40 -17.53
N LEU A 42 -24.17 0.48 -17.36
CA LEU A 42 -22.78 0.19 -17.71
C LEU A 42 -22.23 -1.02 -16.93
N GLU A 43 -22.53 -1.13 -15.64
CA GLU A 43 -22.14 -2.27 -14.82
C GLU A 43 -22.70 -3.58 -15.38
N LYS A 44 -23.96 -3.58 -15.82
CA LYS A 44 -24.59 -4.75 -16.43
C LYS A 44 -23.93 -5.10 -17.77
N ASP A 45 -23.67 -4.11 -18.60
CA ASP A 45 -23.05 -4.29 -19.91
C ASP A 45 -21.63 -4.86 -19.77
N ILE A 46 -20.83 -4.37 -18.82
CA ILE A 46 -19.49 -4.88 -18.50
C ILE A 46 -19.54 -6.31 -17.97
N LYS A 47 -20.46 -6.62 -17.05
CA LYS A 47 -20.63 -8.00 -16.56
C LYS A 47 -21.01 -8.94 -17.69
N GLN A 48 -21.89 -8.51 -18.59
CA GLN A 48 -22.34 -9.35 -19.69
C GLN A 48 -21.25 -9.56 -20.73
N SER A 49 -20.49 -8.52 -21.10
CA SER A 49 -19.39 -8.65 -22.07
C SER A 49 -18.27 -9.54 -21.53
N ILE A 50 -17.80 -9.28 -20.30
CA ILE A 50 -16.67 -10.04 -19.74
C ILE A 50 -17.08 -11.48 -19.42
N CYS A 51 -18.29 -11.72 -18.91
CA CYS A 51 -18.78 -13.10 -18.68
C CYS A 51 -19.10 -13.86 -19.98
N ALA A 52 -19.36 -13.17 -21.10
CA ALA A 52 -19.51 -13.83 -22.40
C ALA A 52 -18.14 -14.26 -22.95
N ASP A 53 -17.12 -13.41 -22.84
CA ASP A 53 -15.77 -13.70 -23.36
C ASP A 53 -15.01 -14.71 -22.49
N LEU A 54 -15.13 -14.60 -21.16
CA LEU A 54 -14.56 -15.55 -20.20
C LEU A 54 -15.59 -15.90 -19.11
N PRO A 55 -16.44 -16.92 -19.33
CA PRO A 55 -17.48 -17.32 -18.37
C PRO A 55 -16.92 -17.68 -16.99
N ASN A 56 -15.64 -18.03 -16.89
CA ASN A 56 -14.96 -18.41 -15.65
C ASN A 56 -13.99 -17.35 -15.08
N ALA A 57 -13.75 -16.22 -15.75
CA ALA A 57 -12.70 -15.24 -15.36
C ALA A 57 -12.84 -14.67 -13.95
N PHE A 58 -14.07 -14.55 -13.45
CA PHE A 58 -14.35 -14.03 -12.12
C PHE A 58 -14.59 -15.11 -11.08
N TRP A 59 -15.16 -16.25 -11.48
CA TRP A 59 -15.57 -17.31 -10.57
C TRP A 59 -14.42 -18.26 -10.21
N GLU A 60 -13.42 -18.41 -11.09
CA GLU A 60 -12.27 -19.30 -10.84
C GLU A 60 -11.07 -18.59 -10.22
N ARG A 61 -11.08 -17.25 -10.09
CA ARG A 61 -10.01 -16.52 -9.38
C ARG A 61 -9.81 -17.06 -7.97
N LYS A 62 -10.89 -17.43 -7.27
CA LYS A 62 -10.81 -17.99 -5.91
C LYS A 62 -10.31 -19.44 -5.87
N LYS A 63 -10.37 -20.19 -6.98
CA LYS A 63 -9.82 -21.55 -7.04
C LYS A 63 -8.28 -21.55 -6.99
N HIS A 64 -7.65 -20.47 -7.47
CA HIS A 64 -6.19 -20.33 -7.52
C HIS A 64 -5.62 -19.39 -6.44
N ILE A 65 -6.48 -18.71 -5.66
CA ILE A 65 -6.03 -17.96 -4.48
C ILE A 65 -5.79 -18.97 -3.35
N ILE A 66 -4.55 -19.44 -3.26
CA ILE A 66 -4.08 -20.19 -2.11
C ILE A 66 -3.86 -19.15 -1.00
N THR A 67 -4.77 -19.09 -0.05
CA THR A 67 -4.48 -18.38 1.21
C THR A 67 -3.62 -19.31 2.03
N LEU A 68 -2.33 -19.01 2.12
CA LEU A 68 -1.45 -19.75 3.04
C LEU A 68 -2.02 -19.58 4.45
N PRO A 69 -2.15 -20.67 5.23
CA PRO A 69 -2.53 -20.56 6.63
C PRO A 69 -1.43 -19.78 7.34
N TYR A 70 -1.73 -18.52 7.69
CA TYR A 70 -0.86 -17.75 8.56
C TYR A 70 -1.02 -18.33 9.97
N GLU A 71 0.04 -18.88 10.53
CA GLU A 71 0.01 -19.31 11.93
C GLU A 71 -0.22 -18.06 12.79
N LYS A 72 -1.21 -18.11 13.69
CA LYS A 72 -1.61 -16.94 14.50
C LYS A 72 -0.46 -16.40 15.36
N ASP A 73 0.50 -17.26 15.69
CA ASP A 73 1.67 -16.95 16.50
C ASP A 73 2.94 -16.74 15.65
N PHE A 74 2.81 -16.72 14.31
CA PHE A 74 3.95 -16.50 13.42
C PHE A 74 4.49 -15.09 13.59
N ASN A 75 5.72 -15.01 14.08
CA ASN A 75 6.44 -13.76 14.18
C ASN A 75 7.62 -13.81 13.22
N GLU A 76 7.55 -13.04 12.12
CA GLU A 76 8.65 -12.95 11.15
C GLU A 76 10.00 -12.58 11.80
N LYS A 77 9.97 -11.88 12.94
CA LYS A 77 11.19 -11.54 13.71
C LYS A 77 11.88 -12.77 14.33
N GLN A 78 11.17 -13.88 14.46
CA GLN A 78 11.69 -15.14 14.99
C GLN A 78 12.32 -16.02 13.92
N ILE A 79 12.21 -15.69 12.63
CA ILE A 79 12.87 -16.43 11.54
C ILE A 79 14.31 -15.92 11.48
N PRO A 80 15.31 -16.65 12.01
CA PRO A 80 16.66 -16.17 12.09
C PRO A 80 17.36 -16.46 10.77
N THR A 81 16.95 -15.81 9.70
CA THR A 81 17.54 -15.97 8.36
C THR A 81 18.73 -15.03 8.21
N LYS A 82 19.61 -15.03 9.21
CA LYS A 82 20.96 -14.49 9.08
C LYS A 82 21.87 -15.63 8.61
N ALA A 83 21.79 -15.96 7.32
CA ALA A 83 22.65 -16.99 6.75
C ALA A 83 24.12 -16.58 6.93
N ARG A 84 24.94 -17.52 7.40
CA ARG A 84 26.39 -17.32 7.49
C ARG A 84 26.99 -17.23 6.08
N PRO A 85 27.97 -16.35 5.83
CA PRO A 85 28.69 -16.34 4.56
C PRO A 85 29.34 -17.70 4.28
N THR A 86 29.26 -18.15 3.02
CA THR A 86 29.93 -19.37 2.58
C THR A 86 31.45 -19.15 2.54
N GLN A 87 32.24 -20.16 2.92
CA GLN A 87 33.69 -20.09 2.78
C GLN A 87 34.09 -20.03 1.30
N MET A 88 35.08 -19.19 0.98
CA MET A 88 35.53 -18.92 -0.38
C MET A 88 37.05 -18.76 -0.41
N ASN A 89 37.66 -19.06 -1.56
CA ASN A 89 39.09 -18.93 -1.80
C ASN A 89 39.57 -17.49 -1.57
N ALA A 90 40.78 -17.33 -1.06
CA ALA A 90 41.35 -16.02 -0.73
C ALA A 90 41.38 -15.05 -1.93
N GLU A 91 41.75 -15.55 -3.11
CA GLU A 91 41.77 -14.78 -4.35
C GLU A 91 40.38 -14.24 -4.72
N LEU A 92 39.35 -15.10 -4.66
CA LEU A 92 37.97 -14.72 -4.97
C LEU A 92 37.40 -13.69 -3.97
N VAL A 93 37.81 -13.78 -2.71
CA VAL A 93 37.44 -12.78 -1.68
C VAL A 93 38.00 -11.40 -2.03
N GLU A 94 39.21 -11.29 -2.58
CA GLU A 94 39.77 -10.01 -3.02
C GLU A 94 38.99 -9.41 -4.18
N TYR A 95 38.60 -10.23 -5.16
CA TYR A 95 37.75 -9.78 -6.27
C TYR A 95 36.39 -9.29 -5.78
N CYS A 96 35.73 -10.05 -4.89
CA CYS A 96 34.48 -9.63 -4.28
C CYS A 96 34.59 -8.28 -3.58
N LYS A 97 35.67 -8.04 -2.82
CA LYS A 97 35.87 -6.76 -2.13
C LYS A 97 35.98 -5.59 -3.11
N LYS A 98 36.70 -5.76 -4.22
CA LYS A 98 36.84 -4.75 -5.27
C LYS A 98 35.50 -4.45 -5.96
N GLU A 99 34.72 -5.48 -6.28
CA GLU A 99 33.41 -5.29 -6.89
C GLU A 99 32.41 -4.63 -5.93
N ILE A 100 32.36 -5.06 -4.66
CA ILE A 100 31.53 -4.43 -3.63
C ILE A 100 31.87 -2.94 -3.51
N GLN A 101 33.17 -2.59 -3.51
CA GLN A 101 33.62 -1.20 -3.47
C GLN A 101 33.15 -0.42 -4.70
N SER A 102 33.26 -0.98 -5.91
CA SER A 102 32.73 -0.35 -7.12
C SER A 102 31.21 -0.16 -7.09
N LEU A 103 30.46 -1.12 -6.53
CA LEU A 103 29.00 -1.02 -6.38
C LEU A 103 28.59 0.04 -5.34
N LEU A 104 29.37 0.19 -4.27
CA LEU A 104 29.18 1.26 -3.27
C LEU A 104 29.43 2.63 -3.91
N GLU A 105 30.51 2.78 -4.68
CA GLU A 105 30.84 4.03 -5.39
C GLU A 105 29.76 4.43 -6.41
N LYS A 106 29.20 3.43 -7.11
CA LYS A 106 28.06 3.63 -8.02
C LYS A 106 26.73 3.84 -7.30
N ASN A 107 26.69 3.82 -5.97
CA ASN A 107 25.48 3.90 -5.14
C ASN A 107 24.42 2.82 -5.46
N LEU A 108 24.84 1.67 -6.00
CA LEU A 108 23.93 0.54 -6.28
C LEU A 108 23.60 -0.27 -5.03
N ILE A 109 24.49 -0.24 -4.03
CA ILE A 109 24.32 -0.88 -2.73
C ILE A 109 24.67 0.10 -1.60
N ARG A 110 24.24 -0.21 -0.37
CA ARG A 110 24.55 0.56 0.84
C ARG A 110 24.74 -0.35 2.05
N HIS A 111 25.43 0.15 3.07
CA HIS A 111 25.50 -0.56 4.35
C HIS A 111 24.12 -0.69 5.00
N SER A 112 23.85 -1.85 5.60
CA SER A 112 22.57 -2.19 6.22
C SER A 112 22.78 -2.87 7.57
N LYS A 113 21.88 -2.61 8.51
CA LYS A 113 21.78 -3.29 9.81
C LYS A 113 20.61 -4.29 9.85
N SER A 114 20.22 -4.81 8.68
CA SER A 114 19.11 -5.75 8.54
C SER A 114 19.29 -7.00 9.42
N PRO A 115 18.23 -7.52 10.06
CA PRO A 115 18.27 -8.82 10.73
C PRO A 115 18.36 -9.99 9.73
N TRP A 116 18.18 -9.73 8.44
CA TRP A 116 18.22 -10.70 7.34
C TRP A 116 19.56 -10.64 6.59
N SER A 117 20.14 -11.80 6.29
CA SER A 117 21.27 -11.93 5.36
C SER A 117 21.13 -13.16 4.47
N CYS A 118 21.47 -13.00 3.19
CA CYS A 118 21.58 -14.10 2.24
C CYS A 118 23.07 -14.49 2.10
N ALA A 119 23.35 -15.79 1.96
CA ALA A 119 24.69 -16.24 1.60
C ALA A 119 24.97 -15.90 0.13
N ALA A 120 26.14 -15.34 -0.14
CA ALA A 120 26.60 -15.01 -1.48
C ALA A 120 27.90 -15.77 -1.77
N PHE A 121 28.11 -16.12 -3.03
CA PHE A 121 29.34 -16.71 -3.54
C PHE A 121 29.67 -16.07 -4.89
N TYR A 122 30.96 -16.04 -5.21
CA TYR A 122 31.43 -15.51 -6.48
C TYR A 122 31.37 -16.58 -7.57
N VAL A 123 30.91 -16.21 -8.76
CA VAL A 123 30.93 -17.06 -9.95
C VAL A 123 31.74 -16.32 -11.00
N ASN A 124 32.82 -16.94 -11.45
CA ASN A 124 33.56 -16.41 -12.58
C ASN A 124 32.85 -16.83 -13.87
N ASN A 125 32.59 -15.88 -14.75
CA ASN A 125 32.08 -16.20 -16.08
C ASN A 125 33.27 -16.62 -16.94
N ALA A 126 33.31 -17.90 -17.30
CA ALA A 126 34.28 -18.46 -18.24
C ALA A 126 33.95 -18.05 -19.69
#